data_AF-A0A2E7DKR2-F1
#
_entry.id   AF-A0A2E7DKR2-F1
#
_cell.length_a   1.000
_cell.length_b   1.000
_cell.length_c   1.000
_cell.angle_alpha   90.00
_cell.angle_beta   90.00
_cell.angle_gamma   90.00
#
_symmetry.space_group_name_H-M   'P 1'
#
loop_
_entity.id
_entity.type
_entity.pdbx_description
1 polymer ?
#
loop_
_entity_poly.entity_id
_entity_poly.type
_entity_poly.pdbx_seq_one_letter_code
_entity_poly.pdbx_strand_id
1 'polypeptide(L)'
;MQGRLIYLIFAVSFLMAAILLAIILTEDVPGSGGSAHPELPGLQVGGDGSVRMQSIGNLGLAFHFLLLVQIILLSLLGISERYRTKELISYMSGSLIFMLLVAWQMYSGHQQFLETGETSYFLGFPTPTAWATYGTWLGAIPSILIYSLCFRKFIYTPEDEEKYNALLKEKAGRLER
;
A
#
# COMPACT_ATOMS: atom_id res chain seq x y z
N MET A 1 -9.24 9.75 -18.89
CA MET A 1 -8.57 9.82 -17.56
C MET A 1 -7.18 10.48 -17.62
N GLN A 2 -6.76 11.09 -18.75
CA GLN A 2 -5.36 11.49 -19.02
C GLN A 2 -4.79 12.49 -17.99
N GLY A 3 -5.45 13.64 -17.81
CA GLY A 3 -5.02 14.60 -16.76
C GLY A 3 -5.45 14.19 -15.35
N ARG A 4 -6.53 13.43 -15.19
CA ARG A 4 -7.11 13.18 -13.86
C ARG A 4 -6.26 12.27 -12.98
N LEU A 5 -5.55 11.28 -13.54
CA LEU A 5 -4.78 10.34 -12.72
C LEU A 5 -3.63 11.04 -11.98
N ILE A 6 -2.90 11.94 -12.63
CA ILE A 6 -1.80 12.64 -11.98
C ILE A 6 -2.31 13.59 -10.89
N TYR A 7 -3.46 14.25 -11.10
CA TYR A 7 -4.10 15.04 -10.05
C TYR A 7 -4.60 14.20 -8.88
N LEU A 8 -5.10 12.98 -9.14
CA LEU A 8 -5.50 12.05 -8.07
C LEU A 8 -4.29 11.58 -7.26
N ILE A 9 -3.19 11.21 -7.93
CA ILE A 9 -1.91 10.87 -7.28
C ILE A 9 -1.45 12.02 -6.39
N PHE A 10 -1.42 13.24 -6.96
CA PHE A 10 -1.00 14.43 -6.22
C PHE A 10 -1.93 14.71 -5.03
N ALA A 11 -3.25 14.61 -5.20
CA ALA A 11 -4.21 14.81 -4.12
C ALA A 11 -4.05 13.79 -2.99
N VAL A 12 -3.86 12.50 -3.31
CA VAL A 12 -3.62 11.45 -2.32
C VAL A 12 -2.30 11.69 -1.58
N SER A 13 -1.23 12.03 -2.31
CA SER A 13 0.07 12.37 -1.71
C SER A 13 -0.02 13.61 -0.80
N PHE A 14 -0.77 14.64 -1.20
CA PHE A 14 -1.02 15.82 -0.38
C PHE A 14 -1.80 15.48 0.89
N LEU A 15 -2.83 14.65 0.80
CA LEU A 15 -3.59 14.17 1.96
C LEU A 15 -2.72 13.36 2.92
N MET A 16 -1.84 12.49 2.39
CA MET A 16 -0.86 11.76 3.20
C MET A 16 0.08 12.72 3.94
N ALA A 17 0.59 13.75 3.26
CA ALA A 17 1.45 14.76 3.89
C ALA A 17 0.70 15.56 4.96
N ALA A 18 -0.57 15.91 4.73
CA ALA A 18 -1.40 16.58 5.72
C ALA A 18 -1.65 15.71 6.96
N ILE A 19 -1.86 14.40 6.79
CA ILE A 19 -1.99 13.47 7.92
C ILE A 19 -0.67 13.36 8.69
N LEU A 20 0.47 13.27 8.01
CA LEU A 20 1.77 13.28 8.69
C LEU A 20 2.00 14.56 9.48
N LEU A 21 1.63 15.71 8.92
CA LEU A 21 1.68 16.99 9.64
C LEU A 21 0.77 16.97 10.87
N ALA A 22 -0.45 16.44 10.75
CA ALA A 22 -1.36 16.29 11.89
C ALA A 22 -0.77 15.38 12.98
N ILE A 23 -0.13 14.27 12.61
CA ILE A 23 0.58 13.38 13.55
C ILE A 23 1.74 14.11 14.24
N ILE A 24 2.54 14.90 13.51
CA ILE A 24 3.65 15.66 14.11
C ILE A 24 3.15 16.73 15.09
N LEU A 25 1.96 17.27 14.86
CA LEU A 25 1.33 18.27 15.74
C LEU A 25 0.59 17.67 16.93
N THR A 26 0.43 16.34 17.00
CA THR A 26 -0.13 15.69 18.20
C THR A 26 0.88 15.67 19.34
N GLU A 27 0.38 15.80 20.57
CA GLU A 27 1.21 15.71 21.77
C GLU A 27 1.90 14.35 21.85
N ASP A 28 3.18 14.37 22.19
CA ASP A 28 3.96 13.17 22.37
C ASP A 28 3.53 12.42 23.63
N VAL A 29 3.43 11.10 23.54
CA VAL A 29 3.02 10.25 24.64
C VAL A 29 4.27 9.75 25.38
N PRO A 30 4.33 9.80 26.72
CA PRO A 30 5.46 9.26 27.46
C PRO A 30 5.77 7.81 27.06
N GLY A 31 7.03 7.54 26.71
CA GLY A 31 7.45 6.21 26.25
C GLY A 31 7.01 5.82 24.84
N SER A 32 6.60 6.79 24.00
CA SER A 32 6.25 6.59 22.58
C SER A 32 7.39 5.98 21.76
N GLY A 33 8.64 6.37 22.07
CA GLY A 33 9.88 5.83 21.48
C GLY A 33 10.37 4.52 22.10
N GLY A 34 9.64 3.97 23.08
CA GLY A 34 10.06 2.82 23.88
C GLY A 34 10.83 3.21 25.14
N SER A 35 10.76 2.33 26.14
CA SER A 35 11.47 2.42 27.41
C SER A 35 12.28 1.16 27.67
N ALA A 36 13.41 1.28 28.35
CA ALA A 36 14.26 0.13 28.67
C ALA A 36 13.46 -0.94 29.45
N HIS A 37 13.62 -2.20 29.08
CA HIS A 37 12.99 -3.31 29.79
C HIS A 37 13.57 -3.39 31.21
N PRO A 38 12.74 -3.50 32.27
CA PRO A 38 13.21 -3.43 33.65
C PRO A 38 14.17 -4.56 34.01
N GLU A 39 14.00 -5.74 33.39
CA GLU A 39 14.74 -6.95 33.76
C GLU A 39 15.74 -7.45 32.70
N LEU A 40 15.65 -6.97 31.46
CA LEU A 40 16.39 -7.54 30.32
C LEU A 40 17.24 -6.44 29.68
N PRO A 41 18.54 -6.35 30.03
CA PRO A 41 19.44 -5.34 29.50
C PRO A 41 19.48 -5.36 27.97
N GLY A 42 19.31 -4.20 27.33
CA GLY A 42 19.32 -4.05 25.88
C GLY A 42 17.98 -4.27 25.19
N LEU A 43 16.94 -4.73 25.90
CA LEU A 43 15.58 -4.82 25.35
C LEU A 43 14.81 -3.50 25.59
N GLN A 44 13.98 -3.11 24.63
CA GLN A 44 13.05 -1.98 24.72
C GLN A 44 11.61 -2.51 24.79
N VAL A 45 10.79 -1.88 25.61
CA VAL A 45 9.36 -2.16 25.74
C VAL A 45 8.60 -0.93 25.25
N GLY A 46 7.57 -1.16 24.43
CA GLY A 46 6.67 -0.07 24.08
C GLY A 46 5.94 0.43 25.32
N GLY A 47 5.76 1.75 25.45
CA GLY A 47 4.82 2.30 26.42
C GLY A 47 3.39 1.83 26.17
N ASP A 48 2.45 2.33 26.98
CA ASP A 48 1.03 1.97 26.93
C ASP A 48 0.46 2.11 25.49
N GLY A 49 0.09 0.97 24.90
CA GLY A 49 -0.42 0.89 23.53
C GLY A 49 -1.75 1.62 23.34
N SER A 50 -2.61 1.62 24.36
CA SER A 50 -3.90 2.30 24.33
C SER A 50 -3.72 3.81 24.33
N VAL A 51 -2.85 4.33 25.21
CA VAL A 51 -2.54 5.77 25.26
C VAL A 51 -1.87 6.23 23.96
N ARG A 52 -0.93 5.44 23.41
CA ARG A 52 -0.28 5.76 22.13
C ARG A 52 -1.26 5.80 20.96
N MET A 53 -2.28 4.95 20.94
CA MET A 53 -3.23 4.88 19.83
C MET A 53 -4.37 5.92 19.93
N GLN A 54 -4.60 6.54 21.08
CA GLN A 54 -5.67 7.51 21.28
C GLN A 54 -5.59 8.72 20.33
N SER A 55 -4.40 9.29 20.15
CA SER A 55 -4.20 10.49 19.34
C SER A 55 -3.90 10.19 17.87
N ILE A 56 -3.09 9.15 17.60
CA ILE A 56 -2.55 8.89 16.26
C ILE A 56 -3.09 7.62 15.59
N GLY A 57 -3.87 6.78 16.28
CA GLY A 57 -4.30 5.48 15.75
C GLY A 57 -5.11 5.60 14.46
N ASN A 58 -6.18 6.39 14.49
CA ASN A 58 -7.03 6.63 13.32
C ASN A 58 -6.29 7.37 12.20
N LEU A 59 -5.39 8.29 12.55
CA LEU A 59 -4.54 8.99 11.58
C LEU A 59 -3.57 8.02 10.89
N GLY A 60 -2.97 7.11 11.65
CA GLY A 60 -2.11 6.05 11.13
C GLY A 60 -2.86 5.09 10.20
N LEU A 61 -4.09 4.69 10.56
CA LEU A 61 -4.94 3.89 9.67
C LEU A 61 -5.28 4.63 8.38
N ALA A 62 -5.69 5.90 8.48
CA ALA A 62 -6.03 6.72 7.32
C ALA A 62 -4.82 6.88 6.39
N PHE A 63 -3.63 7.14 6.94
CA PHE A 63 -2.39 7.17 6.18
C PHE A 63 -2.12 5.84 5.48
N HIS A 64 -2.27 4.71 6.18
CA HIS A 64 -2.06 3.37 5.61
C HIS A 64 -3.03 3.10 4.45
N PHE A 65 -4.30 3.46 4.58
CA PHE A 65 -5.27 3.33 3.48
C PHE A 65 -4.90 4.19 2.28
N LEU A 66 -4.51 5.45 2.50
CA LEU A 66 -4.07 6.32 1.41
C LEU A 66 -2.79 5.80 0.74
N LEU A 67 -1.86 5.22 1.50
CA LEU A 67 -0.66 4.58 0.95
C LEU A 67 -1.03 3.41 0.02
N LEU A 68 -1.97 2.56 0.41
CA LEU A 68 -2.43 1.44 -0.43
C LEU A 68 -3.14 1.94 -1.70
N VAL A 69 -3.95 3.00 -1.58
CA VAL A 69 -4.53 3.70 -2.75
C VAL A 69 -3.41 4.25 -3.66
N GLN A 70 -2.40 4.90 -3.08
CA GLN A 70 -1.28 5.50 -3.78
C GLN A 70 -0.49 4.45 -4.58
N ILE A 71 -0.26 3.27 -4.02
CA ILE A 71 0.39 2.13 -4.71
C ILE A 71 -0.38 1.78 -5.98
N ILE A 72 -1.71 1.59 -5.88
CA ILE A 72 -2.54 1.22 -7.03
C ILE A 72 -2.59 2.32 -8.10
N LEU A 73 -2.64 3.59 -7.68
CA LEU A 73 -2.60 4.72 -8.61
C LEU A 73 -1.26 4.80 -9.36
N LEU A 74 -0.14 4.54 -8.69
CA LEU A 74 1.20 4.50 -9.30
C LEU A 74 1.35 3.29 -10.23
N SER A 75 0.82 2.13 -9.87
CA SER A 75 0.78 0.97 -10.77
C SER A 75 -0.02 1.26 -12.04
N LEU A 76 -1.16 1.95 -11.91
CA LEU A 76 -1.95 2.41 -13.07
C LEU A 76 -1.19 3.46 -13.90
N LEU A 77 -0.40 4.33 -13.27
CA LEU A 77 0.40 5.33 -13.98
C LEU A 77 1.41 4.68 -14.94
N GLY A 78 2.04 3.57 -14.52
CA GLY A 78 2.97 2.80 -15.34
C GLY A 78 2.34 2.13 -16.57
N ILE A 79 1.01 2.06 -16.63
CA ILE A 79 0.27 1.48 -17.76
C ILE A 79 -0.12 2.60 -18.72
N SER A 80 0.12 2.38 -20.01
CA SER A 80 -0.25 3.34 -21.05
C SER A 80 -1.76 3.60 -21.02
N GLU A 81 -2.14 4.86 -21.23
CA GLU A 81 -3.53 5.31 -21.10
C GLU A 81 -4.50 4.56 -22.00
N ARG A 82 -4.04 4.15 -23.19
CA ARG A 82 -4.82 3.35 -24.14
C ARG A 82 -5.25 1.99 -23.60
N TYR A 83 -4.54 1.48 -22.59
CA TYR A 83 -4.81 0.18 -21.98
C TYR A 83 -5.42 0.27 -20.58
N ARG A 84 -5.70 1.47 -20.08
CA ARG A 84 -6.43 1.69 -18.81
C ARG A 84 -7.93 1.45 -18.99
N THR A 85 -8.28 0.25 -19.40
CA THR A 85 -9.67 -0.16 -19.66
C THR A 85 -10.46 -0.32 -18.35
N LYS A 86 -11.80 -0.35 -18.45
CA LYS A 86 -12.67 -0.62 -17.30
C LYS A 86 -12.37 -1.98 -16.65
N GLU A 87 -11.99 -2.97 -17.46
CA GLU A 87 -11.60 -4.31 -16.99
C GLU A 87 -10.36 -4.24 -16.10
N LEU A 88 -9.28 -3.59 -16.56
CA LEU A 88 -8.07 -3.41 -15.75
C LEU A 88 -8.39 -2.63 -14.46
N ILE A 89 -9.15 -1.54 -14.56
CA ILE A 89 -9.56 -0.75 -13.39
C ILE A 89 -10.34 -1.61 -12.39
N SER A 90 -11.20 -2.51 -12.85
CA SER A 90 -11.95 -3.42 -11.98
C SER A 90 -11.03 -4.38 -11.23
N TYR A 91 -10.02 -4.95 -11.89
CA TYR A 91 -9.03 -5.83 -11.25
C TYR A 91 -8.17 -5.09 -10.24
N MET A 92 -7.68 -3.89 -10.60
CA MET A 92 -6.90 -3.04 -9.70
C MET A 92 -7.72 -2.61 -8.48
N SER A 93 -9.01 -2.29 -8.68
CA SER A 93 -9.92 -1.95 -7.59
C SER A 93 -10.21 -3.15 -6.68
N GLY A 94 -10.36 -4.35 -7.25
CA GLY A 94 -10.49 -5.59 -6.47
C GLY A 94 -9.24 -5.87 -5.62
N SER A 95 -8.05 -5.69 -6.19
CA SER A 95 -6.78 -5.78 -5.44
C SER A 95 -6.73 -4.76 -4.31
N LEU A 96 -7.14 -3.52 -4.57
CA LEU A 96 -7.19 -2.46 -3.56
C LEU A 96 -8.12 -2.83 -2.41
N ILE A 97 -9.35 -3.25 -2.70
CA ILE A 97 -10.33 -3.64 -1.67
C ILE A 97 -9.77 -4.74 -0.79
N PHE A 98 -9.12 -5.75 -1.38
CA PHE A 98 -8.50 -6.82 -0.61
C PHE A 98 -7.38 -6.31 0.31
N MET A 99 -6.50 -5.45 -0.18
CA MET A 99 -5.45 -4.83 0.65
C MET A 99 -6.02 -3.96 1.78
N LEU A 100 -7.08 -3.20 1.51
CA LEU A 100 -7.77 -2.40 2.53
C LEU A 100 -8.41 -3.28 3.60
N LEU A 101 -9.00 -4.43 3.23
CA LEU A 101 -9.54 -5.40 4.18
C LEU A 101 -8.44 -5.97 5.08
N VAL A 102 -7.27 -6.31 4.53
CA VAL A 102 -6.11 -6.76 5.32
C VAL A 102 -5.69 -5.67 6.31
N ALA A 103 -5.50 -4.44 5.85
CA ALA A 103 -5.10 -3.32 6.71
C ALA A 103 -6.14 -3.04 7.81
N TRP A 104 -7.43 -3.16 7.49
CA TRP A 104 -8.50 -3.06 8.47
C TRP A 104 -8.41 -4.15 9.54
N GLN A 105 -8.25 -5.42 9.14
CA GLN A 105 -8.15 -6.55 10.07
C GLN A 105 -6.95 -6.42 11.03
N MET A 106 -5.82 -5.90 10.54
CA MET A 106 -4.67 -5.56 11.39
C MET A 106 -5.04 -4.52 12.44
N TYR A 107 -5.69 -3.43 12.02
CA TYR A 107 -6.02 -2.31 12.90
C TYR A 107 -7.13 -2.65 13.90
N SER A 108 -8.27 -3.15 13.42
CA SER A 108 -9.42 -3.46 14.28
C SER A 108 -9.09 -4.59 15.24
N GLY A 109 -8.33 -5.59 14.81
CA GLY A 109 -7.88 -6.67 15.69
C GLY A 109 -6.91 -6.19 16.77
N HIS A 110 -6.05 -5.22 16.46
CA HIS A 110 -5.17 -4.63 17.47
C HIS A 110 -5.96 -3.77 18.47
N GLN A 111 -6.92 -2.96 18.00
CA GLN A 111 -7.82 -2.20 18.88
C GLN A 111 -8.61 -3.12 19.82
N GLN A 112 -9.16 -4.22 19.30
CA GLN A 112 -9.86 -5.19 20.12
C GLN A 112 -8.96 -5.77 21.22
N PHE A 113 -7.70 -6.09 20.91
CA PHE A 113 -6.75 -6.54 21.93
C PHE A 113 -6.47 -5.47 22.99
N LEU A 114 -6.34 -4.20 22.59
CA LEU A 114 -6.14 -3.09 23.53
C LEU A 114 -7.35 -2.89 24.46
N GLU A 115 -8.55 -3.15 23.97
CA GLU A 115 -9.79 -3.04 24.75
C GLU A 115 -10.02 -4.22 25.70
N THR A 116 -9.74 -5.46 25.26
CA THR A 116 -10.11 -6.67 26.02
C THR A 116 -8.94 -7.33 26.73
N GLY A 117 -7.70 -7.07 26.30
CA GLY A 117 -6.51 -7.82 26.70
C GLY A 117 -6.44 -9.25 26.15
N GLU A 118 -7.44 -9.68 25.37
CA GLU A 118 -7.51 -11.04 24.84
C GLU A 118 -6.85 -11.15 23.47
N THR A 119 -6.04 -12.19 23.27
CA THR A 119 -5.37 -12.46 21.99
C THR A 119 -5.69 -13.88 21.52
N SER A 120 -6.22 -13.98 20.29
CA SER A 120 -6.31 -15.24 19.56
C SER A 120 -5.08 -15.44 18.67
N TYR A 121 -4.76 -16.68 18.33
CA TYR A 121 -3.60 -17.02 17.51
C TYR A 121 -4.02 -17.67 16.20
N PHE A 122 -3.29 -17.35 15.14
CA PHE A 122 -3.39 -18.01 13.84
C PHE A 122 -1.99 -18.36 13.33
N LEU A 123 -1.76 -19.65 13.07
CA LEU A 123 -0.48 -20.20 12.58
C LEU A 123 0.76 -19.71 13.36
N GLY A 124 0.63 -19.56 14.68
CA GLY A 124 1.75 -19.21 15.57
C GLY A 124 1.92 -17.70 15.86
N PHE A 125 1.10 -16.83 15.25
CA PHE A 125 1.10 -15.40 15.58
C PHE A 125 -0.24 -14.97 16.20
N PRO A 126 -0.26 -13.93 17.07
CA PRO A 126 -1.49 -13.24 17.42
C PRO A 126 -2.22 -12.82 16.14
N THR A 127 -3.54 -12.99 16.06
CA THR A 127 -4.33 -12.78 14.83
C THR A 127 -4.04 -11.44 14.13
N PRO A 128 -3.95 -10.28 14.82
CA PRO A 128 -3.59 -9.02 14.17
C PRO A 128 -2.18 -9.03 13.55
N THR A 129 -1.24 -9.73 14.19
CA THR A 129 0.12 -9.96 13.66
C THR A 129 0.12 -10.95 12.50
N ALA A 130 -0.75 -11.96 12.53
CA ALA A 130 -0.92 -12.88 11.41
C ALA A 130 -1.43 -12.16 10.14
N TRP A 131 -2.35 -11.20 10.29
CA TRP A 131 -2.74 -10.31 9.19
C TRP A 131 -1.58 -9.41 8.73
N ALA A 132 -0.78 -8.89 9.66
CA ALA A 132 0.40 -8.09 9.32
C ALA A 132 1.42 -8.89 8.49
N THR A 133 1.70 -10.13 8.88
CA THR A 133 2.69 -10.98 8.23
C THR A 133 2.14 -11.63 6.97
N TYR A 134 1.09 -12.43 7.09
CA TYR A 134 0.55 -13.23 5.98
C TYR A 134 -0.42 -12.42 5.12
N GLY A 135 -1.28 -11.62 5.75
CA GLY A 135 -2.25 -10.81 5.04
C GLY A 135 -1.58 -9.80 4.11
N THR A 136 -0.55 -9.08 4.58
CA THR A 136 0.20 -8.13 3.74
C THR A 136 0.85 -8.82 2.54
N TRP A 137 1.46 -10.00 2.77
CA TRP A 137 2.06 -10.78 1.69
C TRP A 137 1.01 -11.24 0.65
N LEU A 138 -0.10 -11.81 1.12
CA LEU A 138 -1.22 -12.20 0.26
C LEU A 138 -1.84 -11.01 -0.48
N GLY A 139 -1.88 -9.83 0.17
CA GLY A 139 -2.43 -8.59 -0.36
C GLY A 139 -1.79 -8.15 -1.68
N ALA A 140 -0.50 -8.45 -1.87
CA ALA A 140 0.23 -8.12 -3.09
C ALA A 140 -0.03 -9.09 -4.25
N ILE A 141 -0.45 -10.34 -3.96
CA ILE A 141 -0.59 -11.40 -4.97
C ILE A 141 -1.54 -11.01 -6.11
N PRO A 142 -2.75 -10.46 -5.88
CA PRO A 142 -3.64 -10.07 -6.98
C PRO A 142 -2.97 -9.09 -7.96
N SER A 143 -2.23 -8.10 -7.45
CA SER A 143 -1.49 -7.15 -8.30
C SER A 143 -0.37 -7.84 -9.10
N ILE A 144 0.36 -8.78 -8.49
CA ILE A 144 1.39 -9.58 -9.17
C ILE A 144 0.78 -10.43 -10.29
N LEU A 145 -0.36 -11.06 -10.03
CA LEU A 145 -1.07 -11.88 -11.01
C LEU A 145 -1.59 -11.04 -12.18
N ILE A 146 -2.17 -9.86 -11.90
CA ILE A 146 -2.58 -8.92 -12.95
C ILE A 146 -1.37 -8.54 -13.81
N TYR A 147 -0.24 -8.18 -13.20
CA TYR A 147 0.97 -7.84 -13.93
C TYR A 147 1.45 -9.02 -14.78
N SER A 148 1.54 -10.22 -14.20
CA SER A 148 2.17 -11.39 -14.85
C SER A 148 1.30 -12.01 -15.94
N LEU A 149 0.02 -12.21 -15.66
CA LEU A 149 -0.91 -12.88 -16.56
C LEU A 149 -1.47 -11.93 -17.62
N CYS A 150 -1.68 -10.66 -17.26
CA CYS A 150 -2.24 -9.67 -18.18
C CYS A 150 -1.16 -8.76 -18.80
N PHE A 151 0.13 -9.07 -18.63
CA PHE A 151 1.25 -8.28 -19.17
C PHE A 151 1.07 -7.96 -20.66
N ARG A 152 0.86 -9.00 -21.47
CA ARG A 152 0.68 -8.91 -22.93
C ARG A 152 -0.65 -8.28 -23.35
N LYS A 153 -1.58 -8.08 -22.41
CA LYS A 153 -2.90 -7.49 -22.66
C LYS A 153 -2.94 -6.00 -22.31
N PHE A 154 -2.32 -5.60 -21.20
CA PHE A 154 -2.45 -4.24 -20.68
C PHE A 154 -1.14 -3.45 -20.62
N ILE A 155 0.02 -4.10 -20.55
CA ILE A 155 1.29 -3.42 -20.26
C ILE A 155 2.14 -3.27 -21.51
N TYR A 156 2.41 -4.39 -22.19
CA TYR A 156 3.21 -4.42 -23.41
C TYR A 156 2.60 -5.41 -24.40
N THR A 157 1.74 -4.88 -25.27
CA THR A 157 0.98 -5.71 -26.20
C THR A 157 1.80 -6.08 -27.44
N PRO A 158 1.37 -7.09 -28.21
CA PRO A 158 2.01 -7.40 -29.50
C PRO A 158 2.06 -6.18 -30.44
N GLU A 159 1.03 -5.34 -30.43
CA GLU A 159 1.00 -4.11 -31.24
C GLU A 159 2.03 -3.07 -30.77
N ASP A 160 2.34 -3.03 -29.47
CA ASP A 160 3.40 -2.19 -28.94
C ASP A 160 4.77 -2.67 -29.41
N GLU A 161 4.97 -3.99 -29.43
CA GLU A 161 6.19 -4.62 -29.91
C GLU A 161 6.41 -4.39 -31.40
N GLU A 162 5.36 -4.52 -32.22
CA GLU A 162 5.43 -4.21 -33.64
C GLU A 162 5.81 -2.74 -33.90
N LYS A 163 5.17 -1.81 -33.20
CA LYS A 163 5.47 -0.37 -33.32
C LYS A 163 6.90 -0.06 -32.88
N TYR A 164 7.34 -0.66 -31.78
CA TYR A 164 8.72 -0.51 -31.30
C TYR A 164 9.73 -1.02 -32.33
N ASN A 165 9.50 -2.22 -32.89
CA ASN A 165 10.37 -2.80 -33.91
C ASN A 165 10.40 -1.98 -35.21
N ALA A 166 9.26 -1.39 -35.61
CA ALA A 166 9.22 -0.47 -36.75
C ALA A 166 10.09 0.78 -36.51
N LEU A 167 10.03 1.38 -35.32
CA LEU A 167 10.86 2.52 -34.94
C LEU A 167 12.36 2.17 -34.92
N LEU A 168 12.72 0.95 -34.50
CA LEU A 168 14.11 0.50 -34.54
C LEU A 168 14.64 0.39 -35.98
N LYS A 169 13.85 -0.16 -36.90
CA LYS A 169 14.21 -0.27 -38.32
C LYS A 169 14.38 1.11 -38.97
N GLU A 170 13.47 2.03 -38.68
CA GLU A 170 13.57 3.42 -39.17
C GLU A 170 14.86 4.09 -38.68
N LYS A 171 15.18 3.95 -37.38
CA LYS A 171 16.39 4.52 -36.80
C LYS A 171 17.66 3.93 -37.39
N ALA A 172 17.71 2.62 -37.61
CA ALA A 172 18.85 1.95 -38.24
C ALA A 172 19.05 2.46 -39.68
N GLY A 173 17.99 2.51 -40.49
CA GLY A 173 18.06 3.01 -41.87
C GLY A 173 18.33 4.52 -42.00
N ARG A 174 18.29 5.28 -40.89
CA ARG A 174 18.72 6.69 -40.83
C ARG A 174 20.18 6.85 -40.43
N LEU A 175 20.76 5.89 -39.71
CA LEU A 175 22.18 5.88 -39.34
C LEU A 175 23.08 5.36 -40.47
N GLU A 176 22.51 4.57 -41.39
CA GLU A 176 23.20 4.07 -42.59
C GLU A 176 23.19 5.05 -43.79
N ARG A 177 22.52 6.20 -43.66
CA ARG A 177 22.52 7.29 -44.65
C ARG A 177 23.41 8.44 -44.20
#